data_AF-A0A379LUK9-F1
#
_entry.id   AF-A0A379LUK9-F1
#
_cell.length_a   1.000
_cell.length_b   1.000
_cell.length_c   1.000
_cell.angle_alpha   90.00
_cell.angle_beta   90.00
_cell.angle_gamma   90.00
#
_symmetry.space_group_name_H-M   'P 1'
#
loop_
_entity.id
_entity.type
_entity.pdbx_description
1 polymer ?
#
loop_
_entity_poly.entity_id
_entity_poly.type
_entity_poly.pdbx_seq_one_letter_code
_entity_poly.pdbx_strand_id
1 'polypeptide(L)'
;MLNGSGKAIVPNLNPYRINELAIDPKGIPLDVELESTQQRVIPVEGAVVRLDYKTSKGKPLLIRANQPNGNALPFGATVNDEDGNLITTVSQGGQIYVRLNKDVSRLHISWGKAASDKCLVNLESGIVNSSENNTLARLTTTCSSDQSKPVRYVSNGEMNKDNQG
;
A
#
# COMPACT_ATOMS: atom_id res chain seq x y z
N MET A 1 -27.11 1.17 9.43
CA MET A 1 -25.98 2.03 9.83
C MET A 1 -25.15 1.29 10.86
N LEU A 2 -23.82 1.44 10.83
CA LEU A 2 -22.91 0.86 11.83
C LEU A 2 -22.88 1.75 13.08
N ASN A 3 -22.75 1.16 14.26
CA ASN A 3 -22.47 1.91 15.48
C ASN A 3 -20.96 2.24 15.60
N GLY A 4 -20.56 3.00 16.63
CA GLY A 4 -19.16 3.40 16.85
C GLY A 4 -18.16 2.26 17.08
N SER A 5 -18.63 1.02 17.27
CA SER A 5 -17.80 -0.19 17.35
C SER A 5 -17.75 -0.98 16.04
N GLY A 6 -18.31 -0.46 14.96
CA GLY A 6 -18.33 -1.10 13.64
C GLY A 6 -19.33 -2.25 13.52
N LYS A 7 -20.40 -2.27 14.33
CA LYS A 7 -21.42 -3.34 14.34
C LYS A 7 -22.78 -2.82 13.88
N ALA A 8 -23.56 -3.67 13.21
CA ALA A 8 -24.96 -3.42 12.87
C ALA A 8 -25.80 -4.68 13.07
N ILE A 9 -27.10 -4.48 13.29
CA ILE A 9 -28.11 -5.53 13.26
C ILE A 9 -28.94 -5.30 12.00
N VAL A 10 -29.07 -6.35 11.19
CA VAL A 10 -29.89 -6.35 9.98
C VAL A 10 -31.08 -7.27 10.22
N PRO A 11 -32.31 -6.75 10.37
CA PRO A 11 -33.50 -7.58 10.53
C PRO A 11 -33.98 -8.14 9.18
N ASN A 12 -34.96 -9.04 9.24
CA ASN A 12 -35.77 -9.49 8.10
C ASN A 12 -35.01 -10.22 6.98
N LEU A 13 -34.10 -11.13 7.34
CA LEU A 13 -33.54 -12.06 6.35
C LEU A 13 -34.58 -13.13 5.98
N ASN A 14 -34.64 -13.50 4.70
CA ASN A 14 -35.53 -14.55 4.21
C ASN A 14 -34.94 -15.93 4.51
N PRO A 15 -35.60 -16.78 5.31
CA PRO A 15 -35.14 -18.14 5.56
C PRO A 15 -35.03 -18.96 4.27
N TYR A 16 -34.05 -19.86 4.20
CA TYR A 16 -33.82 -20.80 3.09
C TYR A 16 -33.57 -20.13 1.72
N ARG A 17 -33.34 -18.82 1.71
CA ARG A 17 -33.06 -18.03 0.50
C ARG A 17 -31.73 -17.32 0.63
N ILE A 18 -31.11 -17.02 -0.51
CA ILE A 18 -29.93 -16.16 -0.56
C ILE A 18 -30.35 -14.75 -0.15
N ASN A 19 -29.74 -14.26 0.92
CA ASN A 19 -29.78 -12.86 1.31
C ASN A 19 -28.41 -12.26 1.04
N GLU A 20 -28.37 -11.23 0.22
CA GLU A 20 -27.16 -10.50 -0.14
C GLU A 20 -27.08 -9.24 0.69
N LEU A 21 -26.08 -9.16 1.56
CA LEU A 21 -25.84 -7.99 2.39
C LEU A 21 -24.64 -7.23 1.83
N ALA A 22 -24.78 -5.93 1.67
CA ALA A 22 -23.73 -5.05 1.17
C ALA A 22 -23.52 -3.87 2.11
N ILE A 23 -22.28 -3.40 2.20
CA ILE A 23 -21.88 -2.22 2.98
C ILE A 23 -21.39 -1.15 2.00
N ASP A 24 -21.89 0.08 2.18
CA ASP A 24 -21.38 1.25 1.45
C ASP A 24 -20.05 1.69 2.08
N PRO A 25 -18.92 1.64 1.36
CA PRO A 25 -17.62 2.09 1.87
C PRO A 25 -17.51 3.62 1.94
N LYS A 26 -18.51 4.40 1.50
CA LYS A 26 -18.45 5.86 1.60
C LYS A 26 -18.29 6.32 3.05
N GLY A 27 -17.28 7.15 3.27
CA GLY A 27 -16.98 7.72 4.58
C GLY A 27 -16.13 6.83 5.49
N ILE A 28 -15.67 5.65 5.04
CA ILE A 28 -14.62 4.92 5.78
C ILE A 28 -13.32 5.74 5.79
N PRO A 29 -12.52 5.66 6.86
CA PRO A 29 -11.21 6.30 6.91
C PRO A 29 -10.32 5.89 5.72
N LEU A 30 -9.52 6.82 5.21
CA LEU A 30 -8.68 6.60 4.02
C LEU A 30 -7.59 5.54 4.24
N ASP A 31 -7.22 5.29 5.49
CA ASP A 31 -6.29 4.25 5.90
C ASP A 31 -6.99 2.90 6.16
N VAL A 32 -8.29 2.76 5.89
CA VAL A 32 -9.04 1.50 6.05
C VAL A 32 -9.56 1.03 4.68
N GLU A 33 -9.46 -0.26 4.44
CA GLU A 33 -10.00 -0.93 3.26
C GLU A 33 -10.81 -2.16 3.67
N LEU A 34 -11.91 -2.42 2.96
CA LEU A 34 -12.72 -3.61 3.12
C LEU A 34 -12.25 -4.68 2.14
N GLU A 35 -11.98 -5.90 2.61
CA GLU A 35 -11.62 -7.03 1.73
C GLU A 35 -12.79 -7.41 0.80
N SER A 36 -14.02 -7.22 1.27
CA SER A 36 -15.23 -7.32 0.48
C SER A 36 -16.25 -6.32 0.99
N THR A 37 -17.04 -5.74 0.10
CA THR A 37 -18.18 -4.89 0.43
C THR A 37 -19.51 -5.65 0.42
N GLN A 38 -19.49 -6.94 0.11
CA GLN A 38 -20.69 -7.77 -0.04
C GLN A 38 -20.48 -9.20 0.44
N GLN A 39 -21.49 -9.76 1.12
CA GLN A 39 -21.53 -11.15 1.53
C GLN A 39 -22.93 -11.74 1.34
N ARG A 40 -23.00 -13.05 1.10
CA ARG A 40 -24.25 -13.78 0.90
C ARG A 40 -24.44 -14.81 2.00
N VAL A 41 -25.67 -14.94 2.48
CA VAL A 41 -26.05 -15.88 3.55
C VAL A 41 -27.38 -16.55 3.24
N ILE A 42 -27.53 -17.80 3.65
CA ILE A 42 -28.78 -18.57 3.58
C ILE A 42 -29.14 -19.01 5.00
N PRO A 43 -29.84 -18.16 5.78
CA PRO A 43 -30.21 -18.50 7.16
C PRO A 43 -31.34 -19.53 7.17
N VAL A 44 -31.36 -20.39 8.18
CA VAL A 44 -32.56 -21.17 8.52
C VAL A 44 -33.53 -20.32 9.34
N GLU A 45 -34.77 -20.77 9.47
CA GLU A 45 -35.76 -20.04 10.25
C GLU A 45 -35.33 -19.93 11.72
N GLY A 46 -35.46 -18.73 12.29
CA GLY A 46 -35.04 -18.43 13.67
C GLY A 46 -33.53 -18.33 13.89
N ALA A 47 -32.69 -18.53 12.87
CA ALA A 47 -31.24 -18.44 13.03
C ALA A 47 -30.74 -17.00 13.19
N VAL A 48 -29.75 -16.83 14.06
CA VAL A 48 -28.94 -15.61 14.14
C VAL A 48 -27.61 -15.88 13.44
N VAL A 49 -27.37 -15.20 12.32
CA VAL A 49 -26.12 -15.36 11.56
C VAL A 49 -25.22 -14.15 11.74
N ARG A 50 -23.95 -14.41 12.02
CA ARG A 50 -22.90 -13.39 12.09
C ARG A 50 -22.17 -13.32 10.75
N LEU A 51 -22.03 -12.13 10.21
CA LEU A 51 -21.24 -11.82 9.04
C LEU A 51 -20.09 -10.88 9.44
N ASP A 52 -18.86 -11.33 9.20
CA ASP A 52 -17.66 -10.55 9.49
C ASP A 52 -17.09 -9.99 8.18
N TYR A 53 -17.11 -8.66 8.06
CA TYR A 53 -16.49 -7.93 6.95
C TYR A 53 -15.06 -7.56 7.36
N LYS A 54 -14.09 -8.26 6.79
CA LYS A 54 -12.68 -8.06 7.12
C LYS A 54 -12.21 -6.72 6.57
N THR A 55 -11.46 -6.01 7.39
CA THR A 55 -10.83 -4.75 7.03
C THR A 55 -9.33 -4.83 7.19
N SER A 56 -8.59 -4.24 6.25
CA SER A 56 -7.17 -3.99 6.39
C SER A 56 -6.94 -2.51 6.69
N LYS A 57 -5.99 -2.24 7.60
CA LYS A 57 -5.51 -0.87 7.88
C LYS A 57 -4.19 -0.65 7.18
N GLY A 58 -3.97 0.55 6.68
CA GLY A 58 -2.71 1.01 6.11
C GLY A 58 -2.93 2.15 5.14
N LYS A 59 -1.92 2.99 4.98
CA LYS A 59 -1.97 4.09 4.02
C LYS A 59 -1.68 3.53 2.61
N PRO A 60 -2.55 3.80 1.61
CA PRO A 60 -2.26 3.41 0.25
C PRO A 60 -1.11 4.25 -0.30
N LEU A 61 -0.08 3.58 -0.80
CA LEU A 61 1.12 4.18 -1.39
C LEU A 61 1.30 3.64 -2.81
N LEU A 62 1.31 4.55 -3.77
CA LEU A 62 1.67 4.25 -5.15
C LEU A 62 3.11 4.68 -5.39
N ILE A 63 3.99 3.72 -5.61
CA ILE A 63 5.41 3.94 -5.84
C ILE A 63 5.67 3.79 -7.33
N ARG A 64 6.34 4.79 -7.93
CA ARG A 64 6.93 4.68 -9.25
C ARG A 64 8.43 4.63 -9.09
N ALA A 65 9.01 3.45 -9.36
CA ALA A 65 10.43 3.24 -9.28
C ALA A 65 11.01 2.95 -10.66
N ASN A 66 12.13 3.59 -10.95
CA ASN A 66 12.92 3.34 -12.16
C ASN A 66 14.19 2.59 -11.79
N GLN A 67 14.67 1.75 -12.69
CA GLN A 67 15.98 1.11 -12.59
C GLN A 67 17.11 2.18 -12.59
N PRO A 68 18.33 1.85 -12.13
CA PRO A 68 19.48 2.76 -12.18
C PRO A 68 19.78 3.32 -13.57
N ASN A 69 19.44 2.57 -14.62
CA ASN A 69 19.59 2.96 -16.03
C ASN A 69 18.46 3.87 -16.55
N GLY A 70 17.50 4.26 -15.69
CA GLY A 70 16.35 5.09 -16.06
C GLY A 70 15.16 4.32 -16.65
N ASN A 71 15.29 3.02 -16.91
CA ASN A 71 14.20 2.20 -17.43
C ASN A 71 13.14 1.91 -16.36
N ALA A 72 11.90 1.69 -16.79
CA ALA A 72 10.84 1.24 -15.87
C ALA A 72 11.17 -0.15 -15.30
N LEU A 73 10.68 -0.41 -14.08
CA LEU A 73 10.72 -1.77 -13.55
C LEU A 73 9.89 -2.73 -14.42
N PRO A 74 10.36 -3.97 -14.65
CA PRO A 74 9.62 -4.94 -15.44
C PRO A 74 8.26 -5.27 -14.83
N PHE A 75 7.24 -5.38 -15.67
CA PHE A 75 5.94 -5.90 -15.26
C PHE A 75 6.10 -7.32 -14.72
N GLY A 76 5.43 -7.63 -13.60
CA GLY A 76 5.54 -8.95 -12.99
C GLY A 76 6.73 -9.13 -12.05
N ALA A 77 7.58 -8.10 -11.86
CA ALA A 77 8.66 -8.17 -10.89
C ALA A 77 8.11 -8.28 -9.47
N THR A 78 8.66 -9.21 -8.69
CA THR A 78 8.25 -9.44 -7.30
C THR A 78 8.78 -8.34 -6.39
N VAL A 79 7.96 -7.90 -5.44
CA VAL A 79 8.29 -6.89 -4.44
C VAL A 79 8.14 -7.51 -3.06
N ASN A 80 9.26 -7.65 -2.36
CA ASN A 80 9.35 -8.29 -1.05
C ASN A 80 9.73 -7.27 0.03
N ASP A 81 9.37 -7.57 1.29
CA ASP A 81 9.87 -6.84 2.45
C ASP A 81 11.30 -7.24 2.82
N GLU A 82 11.82 -6.66 3.90
CA GLU A 82 13.17 -6.94 4.42
C GLU A 82 13.30 -8.37 4.97
N ASP A 83 12.19 -8.99 5.37
CA ASP A 83 12.12 -10.37 5.87
C ASP A 83 12.01 -11.39 4.72
N GLY A 84 11.89 -10.91 3.47
CA GLY A 84 11.75 -11.74 2.27
C GLY A 84 10.32 -12.18 1.97
N ASN A 85 9.32 -11.66 2.68
CA ASN A 85 7.92 -11.95 2.39
C ASN A 85 7.46 -11.19 1.14
N LEU A 86 6.72 -11.87 0.27
CA LEU A 86 6.10 -11.24 -0.89
C LEU A 86 5.02 -10.24 -0.43
N ILE A 87 5.20 -8.97 -0.76
CA ILE A 87 4.19 -7.93 -0.54
C ILE A 87 3.28 -7.82 -1.76
N THR A 88 3.87 -7.64 -2.95
CA THR A 88 3.13 -7.36 -4.18
C THR A 88 4.00 -7.59 -5.41
N THR A 89 3.49 -7.21 -6.57
CA THR A 89 4.17 -7.30 -7.85
C THR A 89 4.12 -5.96 -8.57
N VAL A 90 5.15 -5.67 -9.35
CA VAL A 90 5.21 -4.49 -10.23
C VAL A 90 4.14 -4.59 -11.31
N SER A 91 3.28 -3.57 -11.33
CA SER A 91 2.23 -3.35 -12.33
C SER A 91 2.76 -2.59 -13.55
N GLN A 92 1.89 -2.37 -14.53
CA GLN A 92 2.26 -1.70 -15.78
C GLN A 92 2.83 -0.29 -15.52
N GLY A 93 3.81 0.12 -16.33
CA GLY A 93 4.47 1.42 -16.19
C GLY A 93 5.44 1.53 -15.00
N GLY A 94 5.91 0.40 -14.45
CA GLY A 94 6.85 0.38 -13.33
C GLY A 94 6.24 0.84 -12.01
N GLN A 95 4.94 0.61 -11.85
CA GLN A 95 4.18 1.06 -10.68
C GLN A 95 4.05 -0.06 -9.66
N ILE A 96 4.14 0.29 -8.39
CA ILE A 96 3.98 -0.61 -7.26
C ILE A 96 2.91 -0.01 -6.36
N TYR A 97 1.82 -0.73 -6.17
CA TYR A 97 0.78 -0.36 -5.21
C TYR A 97 0.95 -1.22 -3.95
N VAL A 98 1.18 -0.55 -2.82
CA VAL A 98 1.28 -1.21 -1.52
C VAL A 98 0.42 -0.48 -0.50
N ARG A 99 -0.08 -1.24 0.47
CA ARG A 99 -0.75 -0.71 1.64
C ARG A 99 0.10 -1.07 2.85
N LEU A 100 0.84 -0.10 3.36
CA LEU A 100 1.77 -0.33 4.45
C LEU A 100 1.00 -0.21 5.77
N ASN A 101 0.93 -1.33 6.49
CA ASN A 101 0.34 -1.45 7.82
C ASN A 101 1.39 -1.48 8.94
N LYS A 102 2.67 -1.51 8.55
CA LYS A 102 3.87 -1.47 9.38
C LYS A 102 4.84 -0.48 8.74
N ASP A 103 5.79 0.02 9.54
CA ASP A 103 6.88 0.87 9.07
C ASP A 103 7.88 0.04 8.25
N VAL A 104 7.52 -0.23 6.99
CA VAL A 104 8.44 -0.81 6.01
C VAL A 104 9.32 0.32 5.51
N SER A 105 10.63 0.18 5.68
CA SER A 105 11.60 1.19 5.22
C SER A 105 12.14 0.88 3.83
N ARG A 106 12.27 -0.41 3.48
CA ARG A 106 12.88 -0.88 2.23
C ARG A 106 12.05 -1.97 1.56
N LEU A 107 12.04 -1.94 0.23
CA LEU A 107 11.42 -2.94 -0.64
C LEU A 107 12.48 -3.58 -1.53
N HIS A 108 12.51 -4.91 -1.55
CA HIS A 108 13.38 -5.70 -2.41
C HIS A 108 12.62 -6.09 -3.67
N ILE A 109 13.08 -5.63 -4.81
CA ILE A 109 12.42 -5.88 -6.10
C ILE A 109 13.27 -6.85 -6.89
N SER A 110 12.66 -7.92 -7.42
CA SER A 110 13.37 -8.89 -8.26
C SER A 110 12.53 -9.40 -9.43
N TRP A 111 13.14 -9.44 -10.61
CA TRP A 111 12.53 -9.96 -11.85
C TRP A 111 13.33 -11.09 -12.48
N GLY A 112 14.45 -11.48 -11.87
CA GLY A 112 15.34 -12.53 -12.36
C GLY A 112 16.28 -13.05 -11.29
N LYS A 113 17.14 -13.99 -11.67
CA LYS A 113 18.10 -14.62 -10.75
C LYS A 113 19.43 -13.90 -10.67
N ALA A 114 19.78 -13.11 -11.70
CA ALA A 114 21.05 -12.39 -11.73
C ALA A 114 21.06 -11.26 -10.70
N ALA A 115 22.26 -10.85 -10.26
CA ALA A 115 22.40 -9.70 -9.36
C ALA A 115 21.91 -8.40 -10.01
N SER A 116 22.00 -8.29 -11.34
CA SER A 116 21.47 -7.17 -12.13
C SER A 116 19.94 -7.14 -12.20
N ASP A 117 19.28 -8.26 -11.89
CA ASP A 117 17.82 -8.40 -11.97
C ASP A 117 17.12 -8.15 -10.64
N LYS A 118 17.84 -7.50 -9.71
CA LYS A 118 17.38 -7.18 -8.38
C LYS A 118 17.73 -5.73 -8.07
N CYS A 119 16.86 -5.07 -7.32
CA CYS A 119 17.13 -3.72 -6.86
C CYS A 119 16.39 -3.42 -5.55
N LEU A 120 16.85 -2.40 -4.84
CA LEU A 120 16.30 -1.98 -3.56
C LEU A 120 15.70 -0.58 -3.68
N VAL A 121 14.47 -0.43 -3.19
CA VAL A 121 13.79 0.86 -3.05
C VAL A 121 13.74 1.24 -1.58
N ASN A 122 14.32 2.38 -1.22
CA ASN A 122 14.18 2.96 0.11
C ASN A 122 13.00 3.96 0.11
N LEU A 123 12.00 3.69 0.94
CA LEU A 123 10.78 4.47 1.05
C LEU A 123 11.00 5.84 1.73
N GLU A 124 12.03 5.97 2.56
CA GLU A 124 12.39 7.24 3.21
C GLU A 124 13.08 8.22 2.26
N SER A 125 13.61 7.73 1.14
CA SER A 125 14.46 8.51 0.23
C SER A 125 13.71 9.23 -0.89
N GLY A 126 12.41 8.98 -1.06
CA GLY A 126 11.65 9.53 -2.19
C GLY A 126 10.80 10.75 -1.83
N ILE A 127 10.38 11.46 -2.86
CA ILE A 127 9.50 12.63 -2.73
C ILE A 127 8.07 12.11 -2.59
N VAL A 128 7.48 12.28 -1.41
CA VAL A 128 6.06 11.98 -1.18
C VAL A 128 5.23 13.17 -1.64
N ASN A 129 4.52 12.99 -2.75
CA ASN A 129 3.48 13.93 -3.16
C ASN A 129 2.13 13.42 -2.63
N SER A 130 1.53 14.15 -1.70
CA SER A 130 0.13 13.92 -1.32
C SER A 130 -0.76 14.47 -2.43
N SER A 131 -1.60 13.62 -3.03
CA SER A 131 -2.69 14.09 -3.91
C SER A 131 -3.56 15.13 -3.19
N GLU A 132 -4.16 16.07 -3.92
CA GLU A 132 -4.99 17.18 -3.39
C GLU A 132 -6.10 16.76 -2.41
N ASN A 133 -6.50 15.48 -2.39
CA ASN A 133 -7.50 14.92 -1.46
C ASN A 133 -6.93 13.94 -0.42
N ASN A 134 -5.61 13.83 -0.31
CA ASN A 134 -4.87 12.97 0.63
C ASN A 134 -5.26 11.46 0.61
N THR A 135 -5.92 11.00 -0.46
CA THR A 135 -6.43 9.63 -0.60
C THR A 135 -5.39 8.62 -1.08
N LEU A 136 -4.31 9.10 -1.68
CA LEU A 136 -3.23 8.29 -2.21
C LEU A 136 -1.91 9.05 -2.06
N ALA A 137 -0.98 8.47 -1.32
CA ALA A 137 0.40 8.95 -1.30
C ALA A 137 1.12 8.45 -2.55
N ARG A 138 1.87 9.33 -3.22
CA ARG A 138 2.71 8.95 -4.37
C ARG A 138 4.16 9.13 -4.04
N LEU A 139 4.96 8.11 -4.29
CA LEU A 139 6.41 8.12 -4.13
C LEU A 139 7.06 7.91 -5.49
N THR A 140 7.87 8.86 -5.93
CA THR A 140 8.75 8.65 -7.09
C THR A 140 10.17 8.51 -6.58
N THR A 141 10.85 7.43 -6.98
CA THR A 141 12.21 7.13 -6.53
C THR A 141 12.97 6.34 -7.58
N THR A 142 14.28 6.26 -7.41
CA THR A 142 15.17 5.43 -8.23
C THR A 142 15.56 4.21 -7.43
N CYS A 143 15.50 3.05 -8.07
CA CYS A 143 15.94 1.80 -7.47
C CYS A 143 17.47 1.76 -7.42
N SER A 144 18.04 1.38 -6.28
CA SER A 144 19.48 1.16 -6.13
C SER A 144 19.83 -0.28 -6.46
N SER A 145 20.87 -0.51 -7.26
CA SER A 145 21.48 -1.85 -7.41
C SER A 145 22.38 -2.21 -6.23
N ASP A 146 22.75 -1.22 -5.42
CA ASP A 146 23.59 -1.40 -4.24
C ASP A 146 22.72 -1.62 -2.99
N GLN A 147 22.99 -2.72 -2.28
CA GLN A 147 22.38 -3.11 -1.02
C GLN A 147 23.03 -2.39 0.18
N SER A 148 23.99 -1.50 -0.04
CA SER A 148 24.68 -0.76 1.02
C SER A 148 23.74 0.24 1.72
N LYS A 149 23.90 0.35 3.05
CA LYS A 149 23.13 1.28 3.90
C LYS A 149 23.20 2.72 3.33
N PRO A 150 22.13 3.52 3.40
CA PRO A 150 22.15 4.87 2.89
C PRO A 150 23.27 5.67 3.57
N VAL A 151 24.14 6.27 2.76
CA VAL A 151 25.04 7.34 3.23
C VAL A 151 24.13 8.49 3.65
N ARG A 152 24.17 8.85 4.94
CA ARG A 152 23.49 10.04 5.44
C ARG A 152 24.03 11.25 4.68
N TYR A 153 23.17 11.89 3.88
CA TYR A 153 23.44 13.23 3.39
C TYR A 153 23.39 14.18 4.60
N VAL A 154 24.55 14.41 5.21
CA VAL A 154 24.74 15.57 6.08
C VAL A 154 24.81 16.77 5.14
N SER A 155 23.80 17.61 5.19
CA SER A 155 23.82 18.95 4.60
C SER A 155 24.98 19.73 5.22
N ASN A 156 26.15 19.66 4.57
CA ASN A 156 27.28 20.50 4.92
C ASN A 156 27.15 21.84 4.22
N GLY A 157 27.07 22.89 5.05
CA GLY A 157 27.90 24.07 4.83
C GLY A 157 27.20 25.27 4.25
N GLU A 158 26.79 26.15 5.17
CA GLU A 158 26.87 27.60 5.08
C GLU A 158 27.88 28.08 4.01
N MET A 159 27.40 28.84 3.02
CA MET A 159 28.25 29.72 2.23
C MET A 159 27.92 31.15 2.63
N ASN A 160 28.65 31.62 3.65
CA ASN A 160 28.74 33.02 4.03
C ASN A 160 29.26 33.83 2.82
N LYS A 161 28.48 34.81 2.38
CA LYS A 161 28.94 35.88 1.49
C LYS A 161 28.52 37.20 2.12
N ASP A 162 29.39 37.74 2.96
CA ASP A 162 29.44 39.17 3.19
C ASP A 162 30.88 39.68 3.09
N ASN A 163 30.97 40.77 2.33
CA ASN A 163 32.00 41.81 2.28
C ASN A 163 33.26 41.60 1.43
N GLN A 164 33.09 41.99 0.15
CA GLN A 164 34.02 42.90 -0.51
C GLN A 164 33.92 44.30 0.12
N GLY A 165 35.06 44.98 0.29
CA GLY A 165 35.14 46.38 0.72
C GLY A 165 36.42 46.68 1.49
#